data_AF-A0A6V7KAV4-F1
#
_entry.id   AF-A0A6V7KAV4-F1
#
_cell.length_a   1.000
_cell.length_b   1.000
_cell.length_c   1.000
_cell.angle_alpha   90.00
_cell.angle_beta   90.00
_cell.angle_gamma   90.00
#
_symmetry.space_group_name_H-M   'P 1'
#
loop_
_entity.id
_entity.type
_entity.pdbx_description
1 polymer ?
#
loop_
_entity_poly.entity_id
_entity_poly.type
_entity_poly.pdbx_seq_one_letter_code
_entity_poly.pdbx_strand_id
1 'polypeptide(L)' 'YEHNVDKKMTQLQFMAADGRPLGVINWFAVHPTSMNNTNRLVSSDNVGYAALLFEKKMNRNARPGK' A
#
# COMPACT_ATOMS: atom_id res chain seq x y z
N TYR A 1 -7.68 -1.74 27.66
CA TYR A 1 -7.55 -1.46 26.22
C TYR A 1 -8.85 -1.89 25.56
N GLU A 2 -9.40 -1.12 24.62
CA GLU A 2 -10.70 -1.45 23.99
C GLU A 2 -10.59 -2.51 22.88
N HIS A 3 -9.39 -2.71 22.33
CA HIS A 3 -9.13 -3.60 21.20
C HIS A 3 -7.82 -4.39 21.35
N ASN A 4 -7.74 -5.54 20.70
CA ASN A 4 -6.54 -6.40 20.69
C ASN A 4 -5.69 -6.21 19.43
N VAL A 5 -6.00 -5.19 18.62
CA VAL A 5 -5.33 -4.87 17.36
C VAL A 5 -5.10 -3.37 17.28
N ASP A 6 -3.99 -2.96 16.66
CA ASP A 6 -3.78 -1.56 16.32
C ASP A 6 -4.56 -1.22 15.04
N LYS A 7 -5.51 -0.30 15.16
CA LYS A 7 -6.34 0.17 14.04
C LYS A 7 -5.82 1.47 13.44
N LYS A 8 -4.78 2.07 14.03
CA LYS A 8 -4.24 3.35 13.57
C LYS A 8 -3.36 3.13 12.34
N MET A 9 -3.73 3.78 11.25
CA MET A 9 -2.87 3.94 10.08
C MET A 9 -2.25 5.33 10.10
N THR A 10 -0.96 5.43 9.85
CA THR A 10 -0.26 6.71 9.69
C THR A 10 0.19 6.86 8.24
N GLN A 11 -0.26 7.93 7.58
CA GLN A 11 0.11 8.24 6.20
C GLN A 11 1.00 9.47 6.13
N LEU A 12 2.11 9.36 5.39
CA LEU A 12 2.92 10.49 4.96
C LEU A 12 2.68 10.72 3.46
N GLN A 13 2.28 11.93 3.08
CA GLN A 13 2.06 12.31 1.68
C GLN A 13 3.15 13.26 1.19
N PHE A 14 3.67 12.99 0.00
CA PHE A 14 4.62 13.83 -0.70
C PHE A 14 3.90 14.67 -1.74
N MET A 15 4.10 15.98 -1.69
CA MET A 15 3.50 16.96 -2.59
C MET A 15 4.61 17.80 -3.23
N ALA A 16 4.47 18.09 -4.52
CA ALA A 16 5.32 19.07 -5.19
C ALA A 16 4.91 20.50 -4.78
N ALA A 17 5.81 21.47 -5.02
CA ALA A 17 5.57 22.88 -4.71
C ALA A 17 4.34 23.47 -5.46
N ASP A 18 3.97 22.88 -6.59
CA ASP A 18 2.79 23.21 -7.39
C ASP A 18 1.49 22.57 -6.86
N GLY A 19 1.56 21.83 -5.75
CA GLY A 19 0.42 21.13 -5.14
C GLY A 19 0.09 19.79 -5.79
N ARG A 20 0.91 19.29 -6.73
CA ARG A 20 0.69 17.98 -7.35
C ARG A 20 1.13 16.84 -6.42
N PRO A 21 0.34 15.77 -6.24
CA PRO A 21 0.75 14.63 -5.43
C PRO A 21 1.87 13.86 -6.11
N LEU A 22 2.91 13.52 -5.33
CA LEU A 22 4.06 12.73 -5.79
C LEU A 22 4.00 11.27 -5.32
N GLY A 23 3.44 11.03 -4.14
CA GLY A 23 3.33 9.68 -3.59
C GLY A 23 2.95 9.68 -2.11
N VAL A 24 2.83 8.49 -1.53
CA VAL A 24 2.50 8.30 -0.11
C VAL A 24 3.30 7.14 0.48
N ILE A 25 3.56 7.19 1.79
CA ILE A 25 3.98 6.04 2.60
C ILE A 25 2.91 5.80 3.66
N ASN A 26 2.48 4.55 3.81
CA ASN A 26 1.49 4.12 4.80
C ASN A 26 2.11 3.13 5.80
N TRP A 27 1.99 3.43 7.09
CA TRP A 27 2.31 2.50 8.18
C TRP A 27 1.04 1.96 8.80
N PHE A 28 0.89 0.63 8.77
CA PHE A 28 -0.23 -0.08 9.35
C PHE A 28 0.22 -1.49 9.79
N ALA A 29 -0.12 -1.88 11.01
CA ALA A 29 0.35 -3.14 11.59
C ALA A 29 -0.50 -4.33 11.12
N VAL A 30 -0.11 -4.94 10.01
CA VAL A 30 -0.71 -6.19 9.50
C VAL A 30 0.35 -7.08 8.88
N HIS A 31 0.23 -8.40 9.09
CA HIS A 31 1.13 -9.37 8.48
C HIS A 31 0.78 -9.60 6.99
N PRO A 32 1.76 -9.56 6.07
CA PRO A 32 1.57 -9.89 4.66
C PRO A 32 1.60 -11.40 4.43
N THR A 33 0.57 -12.09 4.92
CA THR A 33 0.43 -13.56 4.83
C THR A 33 -0.94 -13.98 4.30
N SER A 34 -1.58 -13.14 3.49
CA SER A 34 -2.86 -13.46 2.84
C SER A 34 -2.71 -14.57 1.78
N MET A 35 -1.61 -14.57 1.04
CA MET A 35 -1.13 -15.71 0.27
C MET A 35 -0.47 -16.70 1.23
N ASN A 36 -1.10 -17.85 1.41
CA ASN A 36 -0.64 -18.87 2.35
C ASN A 36 0.59 -19.65 1.82
N ASN A 37 1.08 -20.59 2.62
CA ASN A 37 2.27 -21.38 2.33
C ASN A 37 2.15 -22.35 1.14
N THR A 38 0.96 -22.55 0.56
CA THR A 38 0.80 -23.39 -0.64
C THR A 38 0.91 -22.59 -1.93
N ASN A 39 0.90 -21.25 -1.84
CA ASN A 39 1.13 -20.38 -2.99
C ASN A 39 2.52 -20.59 -3.58
N ARG A 40 2.59 -20.72 -4.91
CA ARG A 40 3.85 -20.94 -5.65
C ARG A 40 4.26 -19.73 -6.50
N LEU A 41 3.50 -18.64 -6.44
CA LEU A 41 3.71 -17.45 -7.26
C LEU A 41 4.40 -16.35 -6.45
N VAL A 42 5.32 -15.62 -7.08
CA VAL A 42 5.92 -14.43 -6.48
C VAL A 42 4.82 -13.38 -6.27
N SER A 43 4.68 -12.87 -5.03
CA SER A 43 3.66 -11.90 -4.65
C SER A 43 4.16 -10.99 -3.53
N SER A 44 3.72 -9.73 -3.56
CA SER A 44 3.91 -8.74 -2.49
C SER A 44 2.75 -8.70 -1.48
N ASP A 45 1.83 -9.67 -1.59
CA ASP A 45 0.73 -9.92 -0.67
C ASP A 45 -0.24 -8.74 -0.51
N ASN A 46 -0.99 -8.67 0.60
CA ASN A 46 -2.04 -7.70 0.85
C ASN A 46 -1.56 -6.23 0.83
N VAL A 47 -0.45 -5.92 1.52
CA VAL A 47 0.15 -4.58 1.57
C VAL A 47 0.71 -4.16 0.21
N GLY A 48 1.29 -5.10 -0.54
CA GLY A 48 1.75 -4.85 -1.90
C GLY A 48 0.61 -4.64 -2.89
N TYR A 49 -0.47 -5.41 -2.75
CA TYR A 49 -1.67 -5.23 -3.57
C TYR A 49 -2.32 -3.86 -3.31
N ALA A 50 -2.34 -3.39 -2.06
CA ALA A 50 -2.80 -2.05 -1.73
C ALA A 50 -1.95 -0.95 -2.43
N ALA A 51 -0.63 -1.12 -2.47
CA ALA A 51 0.27 -0.21 -3.21
C ALA A 51 -0.04 -0.21 -4.72
N LEU A 52 -0.23 -1.39 -5.33
CA LEU A 52 -0.58 -1.51 -6.75
C LEU A 52 -1.92 -0.84 -7.09
N LEU A 53 -2.92 -0.95 -6.22
CA LEU A 53 -4.20 -0.27 -6.41
C LEU A 53 -4.07 1.25 -6.31
N PHE A 54 -3.24 1.74 -5.39
CA PHE A 54 -2.96 3.18 -5.27
C PHE A 54 -2.24 3.71 -6.53
N GLU A 55 -1.18 3.04 -6.97
CA GLU A 55 -0.44 3.38 -8.18
C GLU A 55 -1.36 3.39 -9.41
N LYS A 56 -2.20 2.36 -9.58
CA LYS A 56 -3.15 2.28 -10.70
C LYS A 56 -4.17 3.42 -10.69
N LYS A 57 -4.59 3.87 -9.50
CA LYS A 57 -5.52 5.00 -9.35
C LYS A 57 -4.85 6.32 -9.69
N MET A 58 -3.60 6.51 -9.28
CA MET A 58 -2.86 7.76 -9.48
C MET A 58 -2.30 7.87 -10.90
N ASN A 59 -1.75 6.78 -11.43
CA ASN A 59 -1.05 6.72 -12.72
C ASN A 59 -1.94 5.99 -13.74
N ARG A 60 -3.02 6.64 -14.16
CA ARG A 60 -3.99 6.05 -15.10
C ARG A 60 -3.29 5.68 -16.42
N ASN A 61 -3.49 4.45 -16.88
CA ASN A 61 -2.88 3.86 -18.08
C ASN A 61 -1.36 3.65 -18.00
N ALA A 62 -0.72 3.86 -16.84
CA ALA A 62 0.67 3.48 -16.63
C ALA A 62 0.77 2.02 -16.15
N ARG A 63 1.92 1.40 -16.40
CA ARG A 63 2.26 0.11 -15.78
C ARG A 63 2.69 0.37 -14.32
N PRO A 64 2.44 -0.56 -13.39
CA PRO A 64 2.94 -0.44 -12.01
C PRO A 64 4.45 -0.18 -11.98
N GLY A 65 4.89 0.64 -11.02
CA GLY A 65 6.29 1.06 -10.89
C GLY A 65 6.80 2.06 -11.94
N LYS A 66 5.92 2.72 -12.70
CA LYS A 66 6.26 3.82 -13.60
C LYS A 66 5.70 5.17 -13.14
#